data_AF-A0A2X2IYF2-F1
#
_entry.id   AF-A0A2X2IYF2-F1
#
_cell.length_a   1.000
_cell.length_b   1.000
_cell.length_c   1.000
_cell.angle_alpha   90.00
_cell.angle_beta   90.00
_cell.angle_gamma   90.00
#
_symmetry.space_group_name_H-M   'P 1'
#
loop_
_entity.id
_entity.type
_entity.pdbx_description
1 polymer ?
#
loop_
_entity_poly.entity_id
_entity_poly.type
_entity_poly.pdbx_seq_one_letter_code
_entity_poly.pdbx_strand_id
1 'polypeptide(L)'
;MSSGAEESSPDKKDTEITAGGSTVYRYEDQSDDKDPKNLFPEVQCVYLDEIEEHLTKYIAEPDMVFHEIISELVHIDVHWIKPSANYPYHILVTSGMSDLAMHVPDEVENKESYERAELMVVLPADWKIGEEEFQDDNNYWPVYFLKRLARFPHEYKTWLGYGHTIPNGMEAEDIANTGFGCMLLLPPMLSFDEEFLELKTKDGNLINFYAMIPVYKEEMDYKLEEGTDALLDLFDEYGISELVDIDRPNVCKDR
;
A
#
# COMPACT_ATOMS: atom_id res chain seq x y z
N MET A 1 2.89 6.65 -54.65
CA MET A 1 3.71 5.50 -54.19
C MET A 1 4.53 5.95 -53.00
N SER A 2 4.38 5.21 -51.91
CA SER A 2 5.11 5.20 -50.64
C SER A 2 5.32 6.51 -49.88
N SER A 3 4.38 6.76 -48.97
CA SER A 3 4.63 7.32 -47.65
C SER A 3 5.49 6.33 -46.85
N GLY A 4 6.68 6.73 -46.42
CA GLY A 4 7.41 6.07 -45.35
C GLY A 4 7.22 6.89 -44.10
N ALA A 5 6.26 6.51 -43.26
CA ALA A 5 6.23 6.96 -41.87
C ALA A 5 7.24 6.10 -41.12
N GLU A 6 8.27 6.72 -40.56
CA GLU A 6 9.09 6.10 -39.52
C GLU A 6 8.17 5.81 -38.33
N GLU A 7 7.92 4.53 -38.09
CA GLU A 7 7.36 4.07 -36.82
C GLU A 7 8.41 4.33 -35.74
N SER A 8 8.16 5.35 -34.91
CA SER A 8 8.83 5.50 -33.63
C SER A 8 8.50 4.28 -32.77
N SER A 9 9.51 3.45 -32.54
CA SER A 9 9.43 2.36 -31.56
C SER A 9 9.12 2.94 -30.18
N PRO A 10 8.26 2.31 -29.35
CA PRO A 10 8.00 2.78 -28.00
C PRO A 10 9.29 2.72 -27.19
N ASP A 11 9.63 3.85 -26.55
CA ASP A 11 10.78 3.99 -25.67
C ASP A 11 10.75 2.89 -24.60
N LYS A 12 11.74 2.00 -24.64
CA LYS A 12 12.08 1.15 -23.49
C LYS A 12 12.52 2.09 -22.37
N LYS A 13 11.69 2.28 -21.34
CA LYS A 13 12.17 2.86 -20.08
C LYS A 13 13.23 1.89 -19.54
N ASP A 14 14.49 2.32 -19.52
CA ASP A 14 15.57 1.56 -18.88
C ASP A 14 15.16 1.25 -17.43
N THR A 15 15.00 -0.03 -17.12
CA THR A 15 14.64 -0.49 -15.78
C THR A 15 15.86 -0.33 -14.88
N GLU A 16 15.82 0.64 -13.97
CA GLU A 16 16.87 0.86 -12.97
C GLU A 16 16.75 -0.21 -11.87
N ILE A 17 17.82 -0.96 -11.63
CA ILE A 17 17.91 -1.98 -10.58
C ILE A 17 18.96 -1.52 -9.56
N THR A 18 18.61 -1.53 -8.28
CA THR A 18 19.54 -1.13 -7.21
C THR A 18 20.57 -2.21 -6.91
N ALA A 19 21.60 -1.89 -6.12
CA ALA A 19 22.62 -2.86 -5.70
C ALA A 19 22.01 -4.05 -4.94
N GLY A 20 20.99 -3.78 -4.11
CA GLY A 20 20.20 -4.78 -3.39
C GLY A 20 19.14 -5.49 -4.25
N GLY A 21 19.09 -5.25 -5.56
CA GLY A 21 18.21 -5.95 -6.50
C GLY A 21 16.77 -5.43 -6.57
N SER A 22 16.45 -4.29 -5.95
CA SER A 22 15.12 -3.66 -6.07
C SER A 22 14.97 -2.97 -7.42
N THR A 23 13.80 -3.10 -8.05
CA THR A 23 13.45 -2.30 -9.23
C THR A 23 13.00 -0.90 -8.82
N VAL A 24 13.57 0.13 -9.43
CA VAL A 24 13.22 1.53 -9.18
C VAL A 24 12.23 2.01 -10.25
N TYR A 25 11.07 2.47 -9.81
CA TYR A 25 10.06 3.10 -10.65
C TYR A 25 10.00 4.60 -10.36
N ARG A 26 9.99 5.42 -11.42
CA ARG A 26 9.90 6.89 -11.33
C ARG A 26 8.65 7.39 -12.03
N TYR A 27 7.97 8.33 -11.39
CA TYR A 27 6.69 8.86 -11.82
C TYR A 27 6.74 10.38 -11.84
N GLU A 28 6.11 10.98 -12.85
CA GLU A 28 5.89 12.42 -12.92
C GLU A 28 4.49 12.74 -12.42
N ASP A 29 4.34 13.86 -11.70
CA ASP A 29 3.04 14.32 -11.23
C ASP A 29 2.08 14.51 -12.42
N GLN A 30 0.89 13.92 -12.31
CA GLN A 30 -0.16 14.16 -13.30
C GLN A 30 -0.85 15.50 -13.01
N SER A 31 -1.29 16.18 -14.08
CA SER A 31 -1.97 17.47 -13.94
C SER A 31 -3.31 17.31 -13.23
N ASP A 32 -3.57 18.13 -12.21
CA ASP A 32 -4.82 18.23 -11.44
C ASP A 32 -6.05 18.76 -12.22
N ASP A 33 -6.03 18.76 -13.56
CA ASP A 33 -7.13 19.29 -14.38
C ASP A 33 -8.29 18.27 -14.42
N LYS A 34 -9.07 18.25 -13.34
CA LYS A 34 -10.17 17.32 -13.09
C LYS A 34 -11.45 17.78 -13.79
N ASP A 35 -12.03 16.94 -14.66
CA ASP A 35 -13.37 17.19 -15.21
C ASP A 35 -14.41 16.89 -14.10
N PRO A 36 -15.25 17.86 -13.69
CA PRO A 36 -16.30 17.63 -12.70
C PRO A 36 -17.28 16.49 -13.03
N LYS A 37 -17.29 15.98 -14.27
CA LYS A 37 -18.08 14.81 -14.68
C LYS A 37 -17.47 13.46 -14.32
N ASN A 38 -16.19 13.41 -13.95
CA ASN A 38 -15.45 12.17 -13.65
C ASN A 38 -15.17 11.98 -12.16
N LEU A 39 -15.92 12.64 -11.27
CA LEU A 39 -15.69 12.61 -9.82
C LEU A 39 -15.90 11.24 -9.15
N PHE A 40 -16.39 10.24 -9.89
CA PHE A 40 -16.66 8.89 -9.41
C PHE A 40 -16.19 7.87 -10.45
N PRO A 41 -15.63 6.73 -10.00
CA PRO A 41 -15.16 5.70 -10.92
C PRO A 41 -16.32 4.98 -11.60
N GLU A 42 -16.10 4.49 -12.83
CA GLU A 42 -17.11 3.69 -13.56
C GLU A 42 -17.37 2.33 -12.90
N VAL A 43 -16.40 1.83 -12.13
CA VAL A 43 -16.41 0.53 -11.44
C VAL A 43 -16.08 0.77 -9.97
N GLN A 44 -16.96 0.32 -9.08
CA GLN A 44 -16.82 0.46 -7.63
C GLN A 44 -17.52 -0.70 -6.91
N CYS A 45 -17.00 -1.02 -5.71
CA CYS A 45 -17.53 -2.06 -4.83
C CYS A 45 -17.61 -3.44 -5.51
N VAL A 46 -16.64 -3.78 -6.38
CA VAL A 46 -16.64 -5.07 -7.12
C VAL A 46 -16.44 -6.22 -6.14
N TYR A 47 -15.48 -6.06 -5.24
CA TYR A 47 -15.08 -7.11 -4.29
C TYR A 47 -15.47 -6.79 -2.85
N LEU A 48 -16.25 -5.73 -2.60
CA LEU A 48 -16.59 -5.24 -1.26
C LEU A 48 -17.16 -6.36 -0.36
N ASP A 49 -18.23 -7.02 -0.80
CA ASP A 49 -18.87 -8.09 -0.02
C ASP A 49 -17.89 -9.24 0.28
N GLU A 50 -17.05 -9.62 -0.69
CA GLU A 50 -16.08 -10.72 -0.53
C GLU A 50 -14.94 -10.32 0.42
N ILE A 51 -14.51 -9.06 0.40
CA ILE A 51 -13.51 -8.51 1.33
C ILE A 51 -14.10 -8.44 2.75
N GLU A 52 -15.33 -7.95 2.94
CA GLU A 52 -15.98 -7.92 4.25
C GLU A 52 -16.19 -9.32 4.84
N GLU A 53 -16.61 -10.29 4.00
CA GLU A 53 -16.71 -11.71 4.39
C GLU A 53 -15.34 -12.26 4.81
N HIS A 54 -14.27 -11.91 4.08
CA HIS A 54 -12.89 -12.33 4.37
C HIS A 54 -12.38 -11.74 5.68
N LEU A 55 -12.55 -10.44 5.90
CA LEU A 55 -12.20 -9.75 7.16
C LEU A 55 -12.96 -10.36 8.34
N THR A 56 -14.25 -10.57 8.20
CA THR A 56 -15.10 -11.15 9.25
C THR A 56 -14.66 -12.57 9.61
N LYS A 57 -14.24 -13.36 8.61
CA LYS A 57 -13.81 -14.74 8.81
C LYS A 57 -12.50 -14.84 9.61
N TYR A 58 -11.50 -14.03 9.29
CA TYR A 58 -10.14 -14.20 9.82
C TYR A 58 -9.78 -13.20 10.93
N ILE A 59 -10.44 -12.05 10.97
CA ILE A 59 -10.14 -10.98 11.94
C ILE A 59 -11.38 -10.72 12.81
N ALA A 60 -12.34 -9.96 12.27
CA ALA A 60 -13.62 -9.61 12.87
C ALA A 60 -14.45 -8.79 11.88
N GLU A 61 -15.75 -8.64 12.17
CA GLU A 61 -16.61 -7.70 11.45
C GLU A 61 -16.11 -6.25 11.64
N PRO A 62 -16.01 -5.43 10.57
CA PRO A 62 -15.65 -4.02 10.70
C PRO A 62 -16.61 -3.24 11.61
N ASP A 63 -16.06 -2.44 12.52
CA ASP A 63 -16.82 -1.56 13.41
C ASP A 63 -17.36 -0.31 12.69
N MET A 64 -16.60 0.18 11.70
CA MET A 64 -16.88 1.42 10.98
C MET A 64 -16.13 1.43 9.64
N VAL A 65 -16.66 2.16 8.66
CA VAL A 65 -16.02 2.36 7.37
C VAL A 65 -15.80 3.86 7.13
N PHE A 66 -14.57 4.25 6.82
CA PHE A 66 -14.22 5.63 6.46
C PHE A 66 -14.28 5.80 4.94
N HIS A 67 -15.44 6.24 4.44
CA HIS A 67 -15.66 6.40 3.01
C HIS A 67 -14.76 7.47 2.39
N GLU A 68 -14.31 7.20 1.16
CA GLU A 68 -13.69 8.23 0.33
C GLU A 68 -14.76 9.13 -0.29
N ILE A 69 -14.58 10.45 -0.14
CA ILE A 69 -15.58 11.42 -0.58
C ILE A 69 -15.52 11.62 -2.11
N ILE A 70 -14.31 11.64 -2.69
CA ILE A 70 -14.09 11.88 -4.13
C ILE A 70 -12.85 11.11 -4.58
N SER A 71 -13.00 10.29 -5.61
CA SER A 71 -11.90 9.72 -6.39
C SER A 71 -12.40 9.32 -7.78
N GLU A 72 -11.62 9.67 -8.81
CA GLU A 72 -12.02 9.48 -10.21
C GLU A 72 -11.71 8.06 -10.73
N LEU A 73 -10.75 7.38 -10.09
CA LEU A 73 -10.17 6.14 -10.60
C LEU A 73 -10.70 4.90 -9.87
N VAL A 74 -10.74 4.96 -8.54
CA VAL A 74 -11.20 3.89 -7.65
C VAL A 74 -11.80 4.49 -6.40
N HIS A 75 -12.88 3.90 -5.87
CA HIS A 75 -13.52 4.36 -4.63
C HIS A 75 -12.89 3.60 -3.45
N ILE A 76 -12.06 4.28 -2.65
CA ILE A 76 -11.33 3.64 -1.56
C ILE A 76 -12.04 3.83 -0.23
N ASP A 77 -12.63 2.75 0.25
CA ASP A 77 -13.13 2.66 1.61
C ASP A 77 -12.02 2.13 2.54
N VAL A 78 -12.07 2.55 3.81
CA VAL A 78 -11.17 2.01 4.85
C VAL A 78 -12.02 1.43 5.98
N HIS A 79 -12.01 0.11 6.07
CA HIS A 79 -12.64 -0.69 7.12
C HIS A 79 -11.84 -0.60 8.39
N TRP A 80 -12.47 -0.23 9.50
CA TRP A 80 -11.83 -0.18 10.81
C TRP A 80 -12.38 -1.29 11.71
N ILE A 81 -11.48 -2.15 12.19
CA ILE A 81 -11.73 -3.15 13.22
C ILE A 81 -11.06 -2.69 14.52
N LYS A 82 -11.82 -2.64 15.62
CA LYS A 82 -11.32 -2.23 16.92
C LYS A 82 -10.48 -3.31 17.61
N PRO A 83 -9.63 -2.91 18.57
CA PRO A 83 -8.94 -3.84 19.45
C PRO A 83 -9.89 -4.84 20.10
N SER A 84 -9.49 -6.11 20.07
CA SER A 84 -10.19 -7.24 20.69
C SER A 84 -9.21 -8.08 21.52
N ALA A 85 -9.70 -9.14 22.16
CA ALA A 85 -8.84 -10.04 22.91
C ALA A 85 -7.85 -10.83 22.04
N ASN A 86 -8.24 -11.14 20.78
CA ASN A 86 -7.38 -11.87 19.84
C ASN A 86 -6.40 -10.94 19.14
N TYR A 87 -6.85 -9.73 18.81
CA TYR A 87 -6.06 -8.69 18.17
C TYR A 87 -6.12 -7.41 19.01
N PRO A 88 -5.20 -7.21 19.96
CA PRO A 88 -5.23 -6.06 20.88
C PRO A 88 -4.71 -4.77 20.21
N TYR A 89 -5.08 -4.54 18.95
CA TYR A 89 -4.63 -3.45 18.09
C TYR A 89 -5.80 -2.98 17.21
N HIS A 90 -5.77 -1.74 16.72
CA HIS A 90 -6.67 -1.34 15.65
C HIS A 90 -6.15 -1.91 14.34
N ILE A 91 -7.05 -2.43 13.52
CA ILE A 91 -6.71 -2.90 12.18
C ILE A 91 -7.55 -2.09 11.19
N LEU A 92 -6.89 -1.46 10.24
CA LEU A 92 -7.53 -0.72 9.16
C LEU A 92 -7.17 -1.38 7.84
N VAL A 93 -8.16 -1.67 7.01
CA VAL A 93 -7.99 -2.37 5.73
C VAL A 93 -8.74 -1.64 4.64
N THR A 94 -8.13 -1.48 3.47
CA THR A 94 -8.80 -0.87 2.32
C THR A 94 -9.79 -1.84 1.67
N SER A 95 -10.80 -1.29 1.00
CA SER A 95 -11.50 -1.97 -0.07
C SER A 95 -11.66 -1.02 -1.25
N GLY A 96 -11.56 -1.55 -2.46
CA GLY A 96 -11.77 -0.82 -3.71
C GLY A 96 -10.48 -0.56 -4.49
N MET A 97 -9.30 -0.74 -3.87
CA MET A 97 -8.03 -0.75 -4.59
C MET A 97 -8.02 -1.88 -5.62
N SER A 98 -8.56 -3.03 -5.20
CA SER A 98 -8.65 -4.26 -5.99
C SER A 98 -9.73 -4.23 -7.06
N ASP A 99 -10.66 -3.27 -7.08
CA ASP A 99 -11.76 -3.22 -8.06
C ASP A 99 -11.25 -3.08 -9.50
N LEU A 100 -10.13 -2.37 -9.66
CA LEU A 100 -9.42 -2.23 -10.93
C LEU A 100 -8.08 -2.98 -10.87
N ALA A 101 -7.71 -3.64 -11.96
CA ALA A 101 -6.40 -4.29 -12.07
C ALA A 101 -5.28 -3.23 -12.13
N MET A 102 -4.26 -3.41 -11.31
CA MET A 102 -3.01 -2.66 -11.34
C MET A 102 -2.21 -2.98 -12.62
N HIS A 103 -1.28 -2.10 -12.98
CA HIS A 103 -0.43 -2.30 -14.15
C HIS A 103 0.86 -3.02 -13.76
N VAL A 104 0.80 -4.36 -13.72
CA VAL A 104 1.96 -5.23 -13.48
C VAL A 104 2.74 -5.44 -14.80
N PRO A 105 4.07 -5.23 -14.81
CA PRO A 105 4.90 -5.46 -16.00
C PRO A 105 4.82 -6.90 -16.52
N ASP A 106 4.92 -7.08 -17.84
CA ASP A 106 4.87 -8.39 -18.50
C ASP A 106 6.03 -9.32 -18.11
N GLU A 107 7.13 -8.75 -17.61
CA GLU A 107 8.31 -9.47 -17.13
C GLU A 107 8.11 -10.13 -15.76
N VAL A 108 7.07 -9.74 -15.01
CA VAL A 108 6.75 -10.35 -13.72
C VAL A 108 6.13 -11.73 -13.97
N GLU A 109 6.77 -12.77 -13.43
CA GLU A 109 6.24 -14.13 -13.53
C GLU A 109 4.90 -14.24 -12.78
N ASN A 110 3.90 -14.88 -13.41
CA ASN A 110 2.54 -14.99 -12.88
C ASN A 110 1.91 -13.63 -12.55
N LYS A 111 2.13 -12.62 -13.40
CA LYS A 111 1.65 -11.25 -13.18
C LYS A 111 0.17 -11.16 -12.79
N GLU A 112 -0.67 -12.06 -13.30
CA GLU A 112 -2.11 -12.10 -13.01
C GLU A 112 -2.39 -12.31 -11.51
N SER A 113 -1.47 -12.94 -10.78
CA SER A 113 -1.55 -13.09 -9.32
C SER A 113 -1.23 -11.81 -8.55
N TYR A 114 -0.72 -10.76 -9.19
CA TYR A 114 -0.34 -9.49 -8.57
C TYR A 114 -1.13 -8.28 -9.08
N GLU A 115 -2.11 -8.50 -9.97
CA GLU A 115 -2.91 -7.43 -10.54
C GLU A 115 -3.87 -6.77 -9.53
N ARG A 116 -4.14 -7.41 -8.39
CA ARG A 116 -5.06 -6.88 -7.38
C ARG A 116 -4.51 -7.05 -5.97
N ALA A 117 -4.71 -6.01 -5.18
CA ALA A 117 -4.30 -5.97 -3.79
C ALA A 117 -5.22 -5.06 -2.96
N GLU A 118 -5.21 -5.27 -1.66
CA GLU A 118 -5.69 -4.33 -0.64
C GLU A 118 -4.56 -4.06 0.36
N LEU A 119 -4.59 -2.88 0.98
CA LEU A 119 -3.61 -2.43 1.95
C LEU A 119 -4.20 -2.46 3.35
N MET A 120 -3.35 -2.71 4.34
CA MET A 120 -3.73 -2.60 5.74
C MET A 120 -2.68 -1.93 6.59
N VAL A 121 -3.09 -1.41 7.74
CA VAL A 121 -2.20 -0.91 8.79
C VAL A 121 -2.70 -1.40 10.15
N VAL A 122 -1.76 -1.75 11.02
CA VAL A 122 -2.03 -2.18 12.39
C VAL A 122 -1.52 -1.11 13.34
N LEU A 123 -2.42 -0.56 14.17
CA LEU A 123 -2.12 0.56 15.07
C LEU A 123 -2.29 0.14 16.53
N PRO A 124 -1.49 0.70 17.47
CA PRO A 124 -1.64 0.47 18.90
C PRO A 124 -3.07 0.75 19.39
N ALA A 125 -3.55 -0.01 20.39
CA ALA A 125 -4.91 0.14 20.95
C ALA A 125 -5.25 1.51 21.54
N ASP A 126 -4.24 2.35 21.79
CA ASP A 126 -4.39 3.71 22.29
C ASP A 126 -4.32 4.79 21.21
N TRP A 127 -4.11 4.39 19.94
CA TRP A 127 -4.16 5.29 18.78
C TRP A 127 -5.51 6.01 18.70
N LYS A 128 -5.49 7.29 18.33
CA LYS A 128 -6.69 8.13 18.28
C LYS A 128 -7.33 8.01 16.90
N ILE A 129 -8.54 7.43 16.85
CA ILE A 129 -9.28 7.18 15.62
C ILE A 129 -10.68 7.76 15.76
N GLY A 130 -11.06 8.62 14.82
CA GLY A 130 -12.36 9.27 14.77
C GLY A 130 -12.31 10.55 13.95
N GLU A 131 -13.47 11.07 13.55
CA GLU A 131 -13.58 12.26 12.70
C GLU A 131 -13.00 13.52 13.36
N GLU A 132 -13.12 13.65 14.69
CA GLU A 132 -12.53 14.74 15.46
C GLU A 132 -11.02 14.55 15.63
N GLU A 133 -10.58 13.33 15.96
CA GLU A 133 -9.18 12.97 16.15
C GLU A 133 -8.36 13.12 14.87
N PHE A 134 -8.96 12.82 13.71
CA PHE A 134 -8.35 12.95 12.39
C PHE A 134 -8.24 14.38 11.88
N GLN A 135 -8.68 15.40 12.64
CA GLN A 135 -8.28 16.78 12.38
C GLN A 135 -6.79 17.04 12.72
N ASP A 136 -6.15 16.13 13.45
CA ASP A 136 -4.72 16.15 13.72
C ASP A 136 -3.99 15.15 12.79
N ASP A 137 -3.09 15.69 11.96
CA ASP A 137 -2.30 14.90 11.00
C ASP A 137 -1.48 13.79 11.67
N ASN A 138 -1.08 13.96 12.95
CA ASN A 138 -0.35 12.94 13.70
C ASN A 138 -1.19 11.68 13.96
N ASN A 139 -2.52 11.80 13.94
CA ASN A 139 -3.45 10.66 14.05
C ASN A 139 -3.93 10.17 12.69
N TYR A 140 -4.06 11.09 11.71
CA TYR A 140 -4.69 10.83 10.42
C TYR A 140 -3.75 10.22 9.37
N TRP A 141 -2.43 10.43 9.48
CA TRP A 141 -1.48 9.97 8.46
C TRP A 141 -1.63 8.49 8.05
N PRO A 142 -1.98 7.51 8.93
CA PRO A 142 -2.13 6.12 8.50
C PRO A 142 -3.26 5.96 7.48
N VAL A 143 -4.41 6.60 7.74
CA VAL A 143 -5.57 6.57 6.84
C VAL A 143 -5.27 7.33 5.55
N TYR A 144 -4.59 8.47 5.66
CA TYR A 144 -4.12 9.22 4.49
C TYR A 144 -3.26 8.36 3.57
N PHE A 145 -2.26 7.66 4.11
CA PHE A 145 -1.35 6.82 3.31
C PHE A 145 -2.03 5.57 2.75
N LEU A 146 -2.92 4.91 3.49
CA LEU A 146 -3.74 3.82 2.94
C LEU A 146 -4.49 4.28 1.69
N LYS A 147 -5.20 5.41 1.79
CA LYS A 147 -5.98 5.99 0.70
C LYS A 147 -5.08 6.42 -0.47
N ARG A 148 -3.97 7.10 -0.19
CA ARG A 148 -3.01 7.55 -1.21
C ARG A 148 -2.39 6.37 -1.97
N LEU A 149 -1.88 5.37 -1.25
CA LEU A 149 -1.23 4.21 -1.86
C LEU A 149 -2.22 3.31 -2.60
N ALA A 150 -3.47 3.20 -2.15
CA ALA A 150 -4.52 2.47 -2.87
C ALA A 150 -4.85 3.08 -4.24
N ARG A 151 -4.74 4.41 -4.40
CA ARG A 151 -4.93 5.09 -5.70
C ARG A 151 -3.69 5.07 -6.58
N PHE A 152 -2.52 4.99 -5.97
CA PHE A 152 -1.23 5.13 -6.63
C PHE A 152 -1.01 4.24 -7.87
N PRO A 153 -1.33 2.92 -7.84
CA PRO A 153 -1.24 2.07 -9.03
C PRO A 153 -2.04 2.59 -10.23
N HIS A 154 -3.23 3.13 -9.95
CA HIS A 154 -4.20 3.52 -10.97
C HIS A 154 -3.90 4.89 -11.55
N GLU A 155 -3.41 5.80 -10.71
CA GLU A 155 -2.97 7.13 -11.09
C GLU A 155 -1.72 7.04 -11.97
N TYR A 156 -0.69 6.34 -11.49
CA TYR A 156 0.62 6.31 -12.15
C TYR A 156 0.82 5.14 -13.11
N LYS A 157 -0.23 4.34 -13.37
CA LYS A 157 -0.19 3.15 -14.23
C LYS A 157 0.94 2.21 -13.83
N THR A 158 0.91 1.81 -12.56
CA THR A 158 1.90 0.96 -11.93
C THR A 158 1.24 -0.09 -11.03
N TRP A 159 2.01 -0.74 -10.17
CA TRP A 159 1.55 -1.79 -9.27
C TRP A 159 2.27 -1.70 -7.92
N LEU A 160 1.64 -2.25 -6.90
CA LEU A 160 2.17 -2.37 -5.55
C LEU A 160 2.22 -3.84 -5.16
N GLY A 161 3.32 -4.27 -4.55
CA GLY A 161 3.55 -5.65 -4.19
C GLY A 161 4.61 -5.82 -3.10
N TYR A 162 4.94 -7.08 -2.82
CA TYR A 162 5.96 -7.45 -1.83
C TYR A 162 7.26 -6.65 -2.01
N GLY A 163 7.74 -6.08 -0.91
CA GLY A 163 9.02 -5.38 -0.87
C GLY A 163 9.04 -4.03 -1.58
N HIS A 164 7.92 -3.55 -2.15
CA HIS A 164 7.86 -2.20 -2.69
C HIS A 164 7.99 -1.18 -1.56
N THR A 165 8.76 -0.12 -1.80
CA THR A 165 8.97 0.99 -0.85
C THR A 165 8.63 2.29 -1.53
N ILE A 166 7.77 3.10 -0.91
CA ILE A 166 7.25 4.34 -1.47
C ILE A 166 7.66 5.49 -0.55
N PRO A 167 8.57 6.38 -0.97
CA PRO A 167 8.96 7.52 -0.17
C PRO A 167 7.85 8.57 -0.12
N ASN A 168 7.78 9.29 0.99
CA ASN A 168 6.93 10.47 1.12
C ASN A 168 7.58 11.64 0.39
N GLY A 169 7.19 11.83 -0.87
CA GLY A 169 7.85 12.81 -1.74
C GLY A 169 9.21 12.30 -2.21
N MET A 170 9.92 13.14 -2.98
CA MET A 170 11.19 12.74 -3.60
C MET A 170 12.31 12.54 -2.57
N GLU A 171 12.27 13.30 -1.47
CA GLU A 171 13.33 13.32 -0.46
C GLU A 171 13.03 12.43 0.75
N ALA A 172 11.96 11.62 0.69
CA ALA A 172 11.45 10.83 1.82
C ALA A 172 11.22 11.71 3.08
N GLU A 173 10.42 12.75 2.90
CA GLU A 173 10.10 13.75 3.93
C GLU A 173 9.40 13.11 5.13
N ASP A 174 9.69 13.63 6.33
CA ASP A 174 9.11 13.14 7.57
C ASP A 174 7.56 13.07 7.50
N ILE A 175 7.04 11.91 7.86
CA ILE A 175 5.61 11.63 7.96
C ILE A 175 5.15 12.07 9.34
N ALA A 176 4.36 13.15 9.38
CA ALA A 176 3.89 13.78 10.61
C ALA A 176 5.07 14.04 11.57
N ASN A 177 4.97 13.62 12.83
CA ASN A 177 6.01 13.78 13.84
C ASN A 177 6.77 12.47 14.16
N THR A 178 6.81 11.51 13.24
CA THR A 178 7.32 10.15 13.49
C THR A 178 8.79 9.94 13.13
N GLY A 179 9.34 10.79 12.24
CA GLY A 179 10.65 10.59 11.62
C GLY A 179 10.70 9.49 10.55
N PHE A 180 9.62 8.74 10.34
CA PHE A 180 9.51 7.85 9.18
C PHE A 180 9.39 8.67 7.91
N GLY A 181 10.01 8.21 6.82
CA GLY A 181 10.00 8.89 5.53
C GLY A 181 9.39 8.07 4.40
N CYS A 182 9.15 6.78 4.61
CA CYS A 182 8.72 5.86 3.55
C CYS A 182 7.70 4.83 4.06
N MET A 183 6.96 4.24 3.13
CA MET A 183 6.09 3.08 3.38
C MET A 183 6.64 1.86 2.67
N LEU A 184 6.93 0.80 3.44
CA LEU A 184 7.29 -0.52 2.94
C LEU A 184 6.05 -1.42 2.92
N LEU A 185 5.88 -2.20 1.86
CA LEU A 185 4.78 -3.16 1.74
C LEU A 185 5.29 -4.60 1.93
N LEU A 186 4.73 -5.30 2.90
CA LEU A 186 4.97 -6.72 3.16
C LEU A 186 3.65 -7.44 3.41
N PRO A 187 3.55 -8.75 3.21
CA PRO A 187 2.48 -9.55 3.78
C PRO A 187 2.41 -9.31 5.30
N PRO A 188 1.22 -9.23 5.90
CA PRO A 188 1.06 -9.18 7.35
C PRO A 188 1.87 -10.29 8.05
N MET A 189 2.67 -9.93 9.07
CA MET A 189 3.63 -10.80 9.74
C MET A 189 3.22 -11.17 11.17
N LEU A 190 2.33 -10.39 11.80
CA LEU A 190 1.68 -10.79 13.05
C LEU A 190 0.84 -12.05 12.84
N SER A 191 0.33 -12.62 13.93
CA SER A 191 -0.40 -13.91 13.93
C SER A 191 -1.78 -13.85 13.25
N PHE A 192 -1.82 -13.42 12.00
CA PHE A 192 -2.91 -13.64 11.07
C PHE A 192 -2.78 -15.06 10.47
N ASP A 193 -3.91 -15.68 10.16
CA ASP A 193 -3.91 -16.95 9.45
C ASP A 193 -3.28 -16.78 8.06
N GLU A 194 -2.47 -17.74 7.58
CA GLU A 194 -1.88 -17.67 6.22
C GLU A 194 -2.97 -17.50 5.13
N GLU A 195 -4.15 -18.05 5.37
CA GLU A 195 -5.31 -17.98 4.49
C GLU A 195 -5.97 -16.60 4.45
N PHE A 196 -5.59 -15.67 5.34
CA PHE A 196 -5.99 -14.28 5.30
C PHE A 196 -5.18 -13.47 4.26
N LEU A 197 -3.94 -13.87 3.97
CA LEU A 197 -3.03 -13.10 3.12
C LEU A 197 -3.52 -12.96 1.66
N GLU A 198 -4.41 -13.87 1.24
CA GLU A 198 -4.95 -13.90 -0.12
C GLU A 198 -6.46 -14.19 -0.09
N LEU A 199 -7.23 -13.45 -0.90
CA LEU A 199 -8.63 -13.72 -1.20
C LEU A 199 -8.79 -14.18 -2.65
N LYS A 200 -9.30 -15.40 -2.84
CA LYS A 200 -9.73 -15.91 -4.15
C LYS A 200 -11.17 -15.52 -4.40
N THR A 201 -11.38 -14.63 -5.36
CA THR A 201 -12.70 -14.07 -5.64
C THR A 201 -13.57 -15.04 -6.44
N LYS A 202 -14.89 -14.85 -6.40
CA LYS A 202 -15.87 -15.69 -7.13
C LYS A 202 -15.68 -15.67 -8.64
N ASP A 203 -15.16 -14.58 -9.19
CA ASP A 203 -14.86 -14.42 -10.62
C ASP A 203 -13.45 -14.94 -11.02
N GLY A 204 -12.69 -15.47 -10.06
CA GLY A 204 -11.42 -16.16 -10.30
C GLY A 204 -10.16 -15.29 -10.22
N ASN A 205 -10.28 -14.05 -9.76
CA ASN A 205 -9.13 -13.21 -9.44
C ASN A 205 -8.52 -13.58 -8.08
N LEU A 206 -7.29 -13.12 -7.85
CA LEU A 206 -6.59 -13.20 -6.56
C LEU A 206 -6.36 -11.78 -6.04
N ILE A 207 -6.76 -11.51 -4.80
CA ILE A 207 -6.50 -10.24 -4.11
C ILE A 207 -5.49 -10.52 -3.00
N ASN A 208 -4.35 -9.82 -3.05
CA ASN A 208 -3.30 -9.91 -2.04
C ASN A 208 -3.50 -8.85 -0.95
N PHE A 209 -3.30 -9.20 0.32
CA PHE A 209 -3.30 -8.24 1.42
C PHE A 209 -1.86 -7.88 1.80
N TYR A 210 -1.54 -6.59 1.75
CA TYR A 210 -0.23 -6.08 2.16
C TYR A 210 -0.36 -5.14 3.36
N ALA A 211 0.43 -5.38 4.38
CA ALA A 211 0.66 -4.44 5.46
C ALA A 211 1.55 -3.29 5.00
N MET A 212 1.14 -2.07 5.33
CA MET A 212 1.89 -0.84 5.20
C MET A 212 2.73 -0.63 6.46
N ILE A 213 4.05 -0.73 6.32
CA ILE A 213 5.01 -0.59 7.41
C ILE A 213 5.77 0.72 7.23
N PRO A 214 5.65 1.70 8.13
CA PRO A 214 6.39 2.93 8.04
C PRO A 214 7.87 2.69 8.39
N VAL A 215 8.76 3.18 7.53
CA VAL A 215 10.21 3.00 7.67
C VAL A 215 10.95 4.33 7.56
N TYR A 216 12.10 4.40 8.21
CA TYR A 216 13.00 5.53 8.11
C TYR A 216 13.63 5.59 6.71
N LYS A 217 14.07 6.78 6.30
CA LYS A 217 14.79 6.95 5.03
C LYS A 217 16.04 6.06 4.97
N GLU A 218 16.79 5.99 6.07
CA GLU A 218 18.00 5.17 6.17
C GLU A 218 17.70 3.67 6.05
N GLU A 219 16.53 3.20 6.51
CA GLU A 219 16.10 1.81 6.35
C GLU A 219 15.73 1.50 4.90
N MET A 220 15.08 2.44 4.21
CA MET A 220 14.87 2.35 2.77
C MET A 220 16.21 2.31 2.03
N ASP A 221 17.12 3.24 2.32
CA ASP A 221 18.43 3.34 1.67
C ASP A 221 19.22 2.03 1.87
N TYR A 222 19.24 1.49 3.09
CA TYR A 222 19.85 0.19 3.38
C TYR A 222 19.23 -0.95 2.57
N LYS A 223 17.90 -1.01 2.44
CA LYS A 223 17.22 -2.00 1.57
C LYS A 223 17.60 -1.84 0.10
N LEU A 224 17.73 -0.61 -0.39
CA LEU A 224 18.14 -0.36 -1.78
C LEU A 224 19.59 -0.83 -2.02
N GLU A 225 20.46 -0.75 -1.01
CA GLU A 225 21.86 -1.18 -1.09
C GLU A 225 22.05 -2.69 -0.88
N GLU A 226 21.44 -3.26 0.16
CA GLU A 226 21.71 -4.62 0.65
C GLU A 226 20.57 -5.62 0.35
N GLY A 227 19.39 -5.13 -0.03
CA GLY A 227 18.22 -5.93 -0.40
C GLY A 227 17.16 -6.05 0.69
N THR A 228 15.99 -6.55 0.31
CA THR A 228 14.83 -6.69 1.21
C THR A 228 15.15 -7.64 2.38
N ASP A 229 15.70 -8.82 2.09
CA ASP A 229 16.00 -9.84 3.12
C ASP A 229 16.94 -9.31 4.20
N ALA A 230 17.96 -8.52 3.82
CA ALA A 230 18.89 -7.91 4.77
C ALA A 230 18.19 -6.92 5.72
N LEU A 231 17.22 -6.15 5.22
CA LEU A 231 16.40 -5.28 6.08
C LEU A 231 15.48 -6.11 6.99
N LEU A 232 14.89 -7.19 6.48
CA LEU A 232 14.01 -8.07 7.27
C LEU A 232 14.78 -8.77 8.40
N ASP A 233 16.03 -9.18 8.17
CA ASP A 233 16.90 -9.73 9.22
C ASP A 233 17.08 -8.74 10.39
N LEU A 234 17.20 -7.43 10.09
CA LEU A 234 17.25 -6.38 11.11
C LEU A 234 15.89 -6.19 11.80
N PHE A 235 14.79 -6.27 11.06
CA PHE A 235 13.45 -6.19 11.67
C PHE A 235 13.23 -7.34 12.65
N ASP A 236 13.63 -8.56 12.29
CA ASP A 236 13.56 -9.73 13.17
C ASP A 236 14.44 -9.57 14.42
N GLU A 237 15.67 -9.06 14.27
CA GLU A 237 16.57 -8.80 15.40
C GLU A 237 15.98 -7.82 16.43
N TYR A 238 15.26 -6.81 15.96
CA TYR A 238 14.68 -5.74 16.79
C TYR A 238 13.18 -5.96 17.10
N GLY A 239 12.57 -7.04 16.60
CA GLY A 239 11.15 -7.34 16.81
C GLY A 239 10.20 -6.34 16.13
N ILE A 240 10.61 -5.77 15.00
CA ILE A 240 9.80 -4.84 14.20
C ILE A 240 8.79 -5.65 13.38
N SER A 241 7.53 -5.23 13.42
CA SER A 241 6.42 -5.85 12.66
C SER A 241 5.60 -4.76 11.96
N GLU A 242 4.45 -5.13 11.38
CA GLU A 242 3.49 -4.17 10.85
C GLU A 242 2.73 -3.35 11.91
N LEU A 243 2.84 -3.72 13.20
CA LEU A 243 2.35 -2.87 14.27
C LEU A 243 3.15 -1.57 14.31
N VAL A 244 2.47 -0.45 14.05
CA VAL A 244 3.09 0.87 14.09
C VAL A 244 3.56 1.19 15.51
N ASP A 245 4.86 1.36 15.66
CA ASP A 245 5.50 1.91 16.85
C ASP A 245 6.31 3.14 16.45
N ILE A 246 5.78 4.33 16.76
CA ILE A 246 6.42 5.61 16.41
C ILE A 246 7.67 5.91 17.25
N ASP A 247 7.86 5.20 18.36
CA ASP A 247 8.99 5.38 19.27
C ASP A 247 10.10 4.33 19.04
N ARG A 248 9.92 3.42 18.07
CA ARG A 248 10.91 2.38 17.74
C ARG A 248 12.23 3.00 17.26
N PRO A 249 13.38 2.33 17.48
CA PRO A 249 14.65 2.80 16.94
C PRO A 249 14.69 2.66 15.41
N ASN A 250 15.43 3.57 14.77
CA ASN A 250 15.91 3.39 13.40
C ASN A 250 17.08 2.38 13.40
N VAL A 251 16.91 1.22 12.76
CA VAL A 251 17.89 0.13 12.79
C VAL A 251 19.07 0.34 11.82
N CYS A 252 19.02 1.40 11.02
CA CYS A 252 20.01 1.76 10.00
C CYS A 252 20.63 3.15 10.21
N LYS A 253 20.39 3.82 11.34
CA LYS A 253 20.85 5.19 11.58
C LYS A 253 22.36 5.42 11.47
N ASP A 254 23.15 4.40 11.80
CA ASP A 254 24.62 4.44 11.83
C ASP A 254 25.27 3.58 10.73
N ARG A 255 24.50 3.12 9.74
CA ARG A 255 24.98 2.21 8.68
C ARG A 255 25.37 2.97 7.42
#